data_AF-A0A2T3FJS6-F1
#
_entry.id   AF-A0A2T3FJS6-F1
#
_cell.length_a   1.000
_cell.length_b   1.000
_cell.length_c   1.000
_cell.angle_alpha   90.00
_cell.angle_beta   90.00
_cell.angle_gamma   90.00
#
_symmetry.space_group_name_H-M   'P 1'
#
loop_
_entity.id
_entity.type
_entity.pdbx_description
1 polymer ?
#
loop_
_entity_poly.entity_id
_entity_poly.type
_entity_poly.pdbx_seq_one_letter_code
_entity_poly.pdbx_strand_id
1 'polypeptide(L)'
;MQIVSSYGVEIKKKNIPLRSTLDIFRKAVSYLIPVYAETWEELSEIRNPQKRFNEAEHLVHETKKNHARFLFDRHFPKMPSYLRRAAIQHALGAVSSYQTRLSLWEKGELRGKPKLVCENHAMPVFYRDVMYKEAEPGEDAAHLKLFDGREWKWFQVKLLHTDMEYLRKKWSGKKASAPTLERKHHKYFLRFSYTEEV
;
A
#
# COMPACT_ATOMS: atom_id res chain seq x y z
N MET A 1 -15.13 -23.71 -4.23
CA MET A 1 -15.21 -22.40 -3.52
C MET A 1 -13.82 -21.78 -3.51
N GLN A 2 -13.65 -20.47 -3.76
CA GLN A 2 -12.33 -19.82 -3.65
C GLN A 2 -12.14 -19.28 -2.23
N ILE A 3 -11.06 -19.69 -1.56
CA ILE A 3 -10.65 -19.15 -0.26
C ILE A 3 -9.33 -18.39 -0.38
N VAL A 4 -9.14 -17.40 0.47
CA VAL A 4 -7.88 -16.65 0.56
C VAL A 4 -7.21 -16.96 1.89
N SER A 5 -6.03 -17.60 1.80
CA SER A 5 -5.16 -17.89 2.93
C SER A 5 -4.02 -16.88 2.98
N SER A 6 -3.56 -16.48 4.17
CA SER A 6 -2.41 -15.57 4.29
C SER A 6 -1.48 -15.94 5.44
N TYR A 7 -0.19 -15.62 5.27
CA TYR A 7 0.83 -15.86 6.28
C TYR A 7 1.83 -14.70 6.32
N GLY A 8 2.20 -14.28 7.52
CA GLY A 8 3.16 -13.20 7.76
C GLY A 8 4.54 -13.76 8.09
N VAL A 9 5.54 -13.45 7.28
CA VAL A 9 6.93 -13.85 7.49
C VAL A 9 7.69 -12.71 8.16
N GLU A 10 8.25 -12.96 9.34
CA GLU A 10 9.01 -11.94 10.07
C GLU A 10 10.28 -11.53 9.29
N ILE A 11 10.47 -10.22 9.14
CA ILE A 11 11.71 -9.64 8.65
C ILE A 11 12.67 -9.54 9.83
N LYS A 12 13.77 -10.29 9.79
CA LYS A 12 14.81 -10.21 10.82
C LYS A 12 15.45 -8.83 10.80
N LYS A 13 15.31 -8.12 11.92
CA LYS A 13 15.75 -6.72 12.07
C LYS A 13 17.25 -6.59 11.82
N LYS A 14 17.60 -5.91 10.73
CA LYS A 14 18.94 -5.38 10.41
C LYS A 14 18.81 -3.88 10.17
N ASN A 15 19.92 -3.19 9.90
CA ASN A 15 19.96 -1.77 9.53
C ASN A 15 19.31 -1.52 8.16
N ILE A 16 18.00 -1.77 8.05
CA ILE A 16 17.19 -1.69 6.83
C ILE A 16 16.22 -0.51 7.01
N PRO A 17 16.08 0.39 6.01
CA PRO A 17 15.31 1.62 6.16
C PRO A 17 13.78 1.41 5.96
N LEU A 18 13.22 0.39 6.62
CA LEU A 18 11.77 0.12 6.62
C LEU A 18 10.98 1.28 7.25
N ARG A 19 11.53 1.89 8.30
CA ARG A 19 10.90 3.04 8.96
C ARG A 19 10.82 4.24 8.02
N SER A 20 11.92 4.62 7.38
CA SER A 20 11.96 5.72 6.41
C SER A 20 11.00 5.49 5.24
N THR A 21 10.91 4.25 4.75
CA THR A 21 9.96 3.84 3.71
C THR A 21 8.50 4.00 4.16
N LEU A 22 8.18 3.58 5.38
CA LEU A 22 6.85 3.76 5.94
C LEU A 22 6.50 5.23 6.17
N ASP A 23 7.44 6.01 6.66
CA ASP A 23 7.23 7.42 6.96
C ASP A 23 6.96 8.20 5.67
N ILE A 24 7.72 7.97 4.59
CA ILE A 24 7.44 8.63 3.29
C ILE A 24 6.14 8.14 2.67
N PHE A 25 5.82 6.85 2.75
CA PHE A 25 4.55 6.32 2.23
C PHE A 25 3.33 6.90 2.95
N ARG A 26 3.37 6.95 4.29
CA ARG A 26 2.27 7.52 5.09
C ARG A 26 2.12 9.01 4.90
N LYS A 27 3.22 9.75 4.71
CA LYS A 27 3.16 11.16 4.32
C LYS A 27 2.48 11.34 2.97
N ALA A 28 2.79 10.49 1.98
CA ALA A 28 2.12 10.50 0.68
C ALA A 28 0.62 10.24 0.80
N VAL A 29 0.21 9.22 1.56
CA VAL A 29 -1.22 8.96 1.81
C VAL A 29 -1.88 10.13 2.54
N SER A 30 -1.24 10.67 3.57
CA SER A 30 -1.79 11.77 4.38
C SER A 30 -1.96 13.05 3.56
N TYR A 31 -1.08 13.28 2.58
CA TYR A 31 -1.21 14.36 1.60
C TYR A 31 -2.38 14.14 0.64
N LEU A 32 -2.59 12.90 0.16
CA LEU A 32 -3.62 12.58 -0.82
C LEU A 32 -5.04 12.58 -0.26
N ILE A 33 -5.22 12.26 1.03
CA ILE A 33 -6.54 12.23 1.68
C ILE A 33 -7.29 13.57 1.54
N PRO A 34 -6.72 14.73 1.95
CA PRO A 34 -7.41 16.01 1.79
C PRO A 34 -7.59 16.40 0.32
N VAL A 35 -6.63 16.08 -0.56
CA VAL A 35 -6.75 16.31 -2.01
C VAL A 35 -7.99 15.60 -2.57
N TYR A 36 -8.16 14.30 -2.27
CA TYR A 36 -9.32 13.55 -2.78
C TYR A 36 -10.61 13.82 -2.02
N ALA A 37 -10.54 14.38 -0.81
CA ALA A 37 -11.72 14.90 -0.13
C ALA A 37 -12.23 16.19 -0.80
N GLU A 38 -11.32 17.09 -1.21
CA GLU A 38 -11.64 18.30 -1.97
C GLU A 38 -12.29 17.97 -3.32
N THR A 39 -11.73 16.99 -4.06
CA THR A 39 -12.23 16.61 -5.39
C THR A 39 -13.21 15.43 -5.35
N TRP A 40 -13.77 15.11 -4.18
CA TRP A 40 -14.59 13.89 -4.04
C TRP A 40 -15.86 13.95 -4.87
N GLU A 41 -16.52 15.11 -4.93
CA GLU A 41 -17.76 15.31 -5.70
C GLU A 41 -17.55 14.91 -7.16
N GLU A 42 -16.57 15.54 -7.84
CA GLU A 42 -16.15 15.23 -9.22
C GLU A 42 -15.81 13.74 -9.40
N LEU A 43 -15.00 13.16 -8.50
CA LEU A 43 -14.56 11.76 -8.60
C LEU A 43 -15.72 10.77 -8.39
N SER A 44 -16.67 11.10 -7.52
CA SER A 44 -17.76 10.21 -7.14
C SER A 44 -18.78 9.99 -8.26
N GLU A 45 -18.95 10.98 -9.15
CA GLU A 45 -19.80 10.90 -10.33
C GLU A 45 -19.32 9.84 -11.34
N ILE A 46 -18.01 9.58 -11.38
CA ILE A 46 -17.42 8.57 -12.25
C ILE A 46 -17.77 7.17 -11.71
N ARG A 47 -18.81 6.54 -12.28
CA ARG A 47 -19.30 5.22 -11.83
C ARG A 47 -18.30 4.08 -12.04
N ASN A 48 -17.48 4.15 -13.09
CA ASN A 48 -16.50 3.10 -13.38
C ASN A 48 -15.28 3.24 -12.45
N PRO A 49 -14.98 2.24 -11.58
CA PRO A 49 -13.91 2.37 -10.60
C PRO A 49 -12.52 2.55 -11.21
N GLN A 50 -12.25 1.90 -12.36
CA GLN A 50 -10.97 2.03 -13.04
C GLN A 50 -10.78 3.43 -13.63
N LYS A 51 -11.84 3.99 -14.24
CA LYS A 51 -11.81 5.37 -14.75
C LYS A 51 -11.64 6.37 -13.62
N ARG A 52 -12.35 6.19 -12.49
CA ARG A 52 -12.21 7.04 -11.30
C ARG A 52 -10.78 7.01 -10.76
N PHE A 53 -10.18 5.83 -10.66
CA PHE A 53 -8.79 5.69 -10.23
C PHE A 53 -7.83 6.42 -11.18
N ASN A 54 -8.01 6.26 -12.49
CA ASN A 54 -7.17 6.93 -13.47
C ASN A 54 -7.30 8.44 -13.38
N GLU A 55 -8.51 8.97 -13.20
CA GLU A 55 -8.74 10.40 -13.00
C GLU A 55 -8.06 10.90 -11.72
N ALA A 56 -8.20 10.17 -10.62
CA ALA A 56 -7.51 10.48 -9.37
C ALA A 56 -5.97 10.47 -9.53
N GLU A 57 -5.43 9.59 -10.36
CA GLU A 57 -4.00 9.57 -10.71
C GLU A 57 -3.61 10.79 -11.56
N HIS A 58 -4.44 11.19 -12.52
CA HIS A 58 -4.22 12.39 -13.35
C HIS A 58 -4.23 13.69 -12.53
N LEU A 59 -5.07 13.79 -11.50
CA LEU A 59 -5.10 14.97 -10.63
C LEU A 59 -3.76 15.26 -9.94
N VAL A 60 -2.94 14.24 -9.72
CA VAL A 60 -1.74 14.35 -8.85
C VAL A 60 -0.42 14.03 -9.56
N HIS A 61 -0.44 13.31 -10.69
CA HIS A 61 0.78 12.85 -11.36
C HIS A 61 1.09 13.66 -12.62
N GLU A 62 2.20 14.39 -12.60
CA GLU A 62 2.67 15.16 -13.74
C GLU A 62 3.31 14.23 -14.78
N THR A 63 2.90 14.37 -16.04
CA THR A 63 3.55 13.68 -17.16
C THR A 63 3.65 14.60 -18.37
N LYS A 64 4.36 14.18 -19.43
CA LYS A 64 4.43 14.96 -20.68
C LYS A 64 3.06 15.28 -21.30
N LYS A 65 2.02 14.47 -21.02
CA LYS A 65 0.67 14.60 -21.58
C LYS A 65 -0.38 15.00 -20.54
N ASN A 66 0.02 15.19 -19.28
CA ASN A 66 -0.90 15.46 -18.18
C ASN A 66 -0.30 16.51 -17.25
N HIS A 67 -0.99 17.64 -17.11
CA HIS A 67 -0.65 18.66 -16.14
C HIS A 67 -1.48 18.43 -14.87
N ALA A 68 -0.82 18.05 -13.78
CA ALA A 68 -1.48 17.70 -12.54
C ALA A 68 -1.99 18.94 -11.81
N ARG A 69 -3.25 18.90 -11.37
CA ARG A 69 -3.86 19.95 -10.54
C ARG A 69 -3.16 20.11 -9.19
N PHE A 70 -2.62 19.01 -8.64
CA PHE A 70 -1.95 18.98 -7.34
C PHE A 70 -0.50 18.49 -7.49
N LEU A 71 0.43 19.18 -6.83
CA LEU A 71 1.88 19.01 -7.01
C LEU A 71 2.48 17.82 -6.23
N PHE A 72 1.85 16.63 -6.29
CA PHE A 72 2.32 15.45 -5.54
C PHE A 72 3.76 15.07 -5.88
N ASP A 73 4.13 15.09 -7.17
CA ASP A 73 5.48 14.70 -7.60
C ASP A 73 6.57 15.67 -7.12
N ARG A 74 6.20 16.93 -6.80
CA ARG A 74 7.10 17.90 -6.17
C ARG A 74 7.33 17.56 -4.69
N HIS A 75 6.31 17.10 -3.99
CA HIS A 75 6.39 16.72 -2.58
C HIS A 75 7.05 15.35 -2.37
N PHE A 76 6.87 14.42 -3.32
CA PHE A 76 7.36 13.04 -3.24
C PHE A 76 8.19 12.67 -4.50
N PRO A 77 9.33 13.35 -4.73
CA PRO A 77 10.11 13.15 -5.93
C PRO A 77 10.61 11.71 -6.04
N LYS A 78 10.57 11.16 -7.27
CA LYS A 78 11.03 9.80 -7.60
C LYS A 78 10.28 8.68 -6.84
N MET A 79 9.09 8.95 -6.31
CA MET A 79 8.27 7.90 -5.69
C MET A 79 7.94 6.80 -6.72
N PRO A 80 8.17 5.51 -6.41
CA PRO A 80 7.87 4.42 -7.33
C PRO A 80 6.39 4.44 -7.75
N SER A 81 6.11 4.22 -9.03
CA SER A 81 4.76 4.29 -9.61
C SER A 81 3.75 3.42 -8.86
N TYR A 82 4.11 2.18 -8.54
CA TYR A 82 3.26 1.26 -7.77
C TYR A 82 3.00 1.73 -6.34
N LEU A 83 3.98 2.39 -5.71
CA LEU A 83 3.81 2.94 -4.38
C LEU A 83 2.90 4.17 -4.39
N ARG A 84 3.05 5.04 -5.40
CA ARG A 84 2.14 6.16 -5.65
C ARG A 84 0.72 5.64 -5.87
N ARG A 85 0.52 4.65 -6.74
CA ARG A 85 -0.80 4.03 -6.99
C ARG A 85 -1.39 3.38 -5.74
N ALA A 86 -0.58 2.70 -4.93
CA ALA A 86 -1.03 2.16 -3.65
C ALA A 86 -1.47 3.27 -2.66
N ALA A 87 -0.75 4.40 -2.65
CA ALA A 87 -1.11 5.55 -1.82
C ALA A 87 -2.43 6.19 -2.28
N ILE A 88 -2.61 6.33 -3.60
CA ILE A 88 -3.86 6.81 -4.22
C ILE A 88 -5.03 5.91 -3.84
N GLN A 89 -4.87 4.59 -4.00
CA GLN A 89 -5.91 3.63 -3.66
C GLN A 89 -6.30 3.71 -2.18
N HIS A 90 -5.30 3.83 -1.29
CA HIS A 90 -5.56 3.96 0.15
C HIS A 90 -6.32 5.25 0.48
N ALA A 91 -5.90 6.38 -0.09
CA ALA A 91 -6.53 7.67 0.14
C ALA A 91 -7.97 7.71 -0.39
N LEU A 92 -8.22 7.21 -1.61
CA LEU A 92 -9.57 7.08 -2.17
C LEU A 92 -10.47 6.19 -1.29
N GLY A 93 -9.94 5.07 -0.79
CA GLY A 93 -10.68 4.19 0.13
C GLY A 93 -11.05 4.90 1.44
N ALA A 94 -10.12 5.68 2.00
CA ALA A 94 -10.37 6.44 3.22
C ALA A 94 -11.46 7.52 3.03
N VAL A 95 -11.38 8.29 1.94
CA VAL A 95 -12.38 9.32 1.61
C VAL A 95 -13.73 8.67 1.32
N SER A 96 -13.77 7.61 0.51
CA SER A 96 -15.01 6.88 0.22
C SER A 96 -15.69 6.37 1.49
N SER A 97 -14.92 5.78 2.41
CA SER A 97 -15.45 5.28 3.68
C SER A 97 -15.98 6.42 4.55
N TYR A 98 -15.26 7.53 4.63
CA TYR A 98 -15.70 8.73 5.36
C TYR A 98 -17.02 9.26 4.80
N GLN A 99 -17.14 9.39 3.48
CA GLN A 99 -18.32 9.94 2.82
C GLN A 99 -19.56 9.04 3.01
N THR A 100 -19.40 7.71 2.92
CA THR A 100 -20.48 6.77 3.26
C THR A 100 -20.93 6.93 4.71
N ARG A 101 -19.98 7.01 5.66
CA ARG A 101 -20.30 7.18 7.08
C ARG A 101 -20.94 8.53 7.37
N LEU A 102 -20.54 9.58 6.67
CA LEU A 102 -21.10 10.92 6.81
C LEU A 102 -22.57 10.92 6.38
N SER A 103 -22.88 10.32 5.22
CA SER A 103 -24.26 10.17 4.75
C SER A 103 -25.13 9.38 5.72
N LEU A 104 -24.61 8.29 6.31
CA LEU A 104 -25.35 7.52 7.32
C LEU A 104 -25.60 8.33 8.60
N TRP A 105 -24.62 9.14 9.02
CA TRP A 105 -24.79 10.03 10.17
C TRP A 105 -25.82 11.14 9.90
N GLU A 106 -25.79 11.75 8.72
CA GLU A 106 -26.77 12.76 8.29
C GLU A 106 -28.20 12.21 8.25
N LYS A 107 -28.37 10.93 7.94
CA LYS A 107 -29.66 10.21 7.98
C LYS A 107 -30.07 9.73 9.39
N GLY A 108 -29.22 9.90 10.39
CA GLY A 108 -29.46 9.41 11.76
C GLY A 108 -29.25 7.91 11.95
N GLU A 109 -28.70 7.21 10.96
CA GLU A 109 -28.42 5.76 10.99
C GLU A 109 -27.10 5.43 11.71
N LEU A 110 -26.26 6.43 11.99
CA LEU A 110 -24.99 6.29 12.69
C LEU A 110 -24.90 7.24 13.89
N ARG A 111 -24.46 6.73 15.04
CA ARG A 111 -24.16 7.55 16.22
C ARG A 111 -22.74 8.12 16.14
N GLY A 112 -22.62 9.41 16.46
CA GLY A 112 -21.36 10.15 16.45
C GLY A 112 -20.94 10.60 15.05
N LYS A 113 -20.63 11.90 14.93
CA LYS A 113 -20.20 12.48 13.64
C LYS A 113 -18.86 11.86 13.22
N PRO A 114 -18.76 11.26 12.02
CA PRO A 114 -17.50 10.73 11.55
C PRO A 114 -16.49 11.85 11.33
N LYS A 115 -15.20 11.53 11.48
CA LYS A 115 -14.10 12.44 11.21
C LYS A 115 -13.27 11.88 10.06
N LEU A 116 -12.90 12.74 9.11
CA LEU A 116 -11.91 12.37 8.12
C LEU A 116 -10.53 12.35 8.78
N VAL A 117 -9.89 11.18 8.78
CA VAL A 117 -8.59 10.97 9.44
C VAL A 117 -7.51 10.97 8.36
N CYS A 118 -6.62 11.97 8.40
CA CYS A 118 -5.49 12.04 7.47
C CYS A 118 -4.28 11.23 7.96
N GLU A 119 -4.02 11.23 9.27
CA GLU A 119 -2.99 10.41 9.89
C GLU A 119 -3.37 8.94 9.80
N ASN A 120 -2.62 8.18 9.00
CA ASN A 120 -2.96 6.80 8.73
C ASN A 120 -1.85 5.84 9.16
N HIS A 121 -2.26 4.61 9.40
CA HIS A 121 -1.36 3.48 9.62
C HIS A 121 -1.14 2.68 8.33
N ALA A 122 -1.24 3.34 7.16
CA ALA A 122 -1.13 2.67 5.88
C ALA A 122 0.18 1.89 5.79
N MET A 123 0.07 0.71 5.18
CA MET A 123 1.19 -0.18 4.93
C MET A 123 1.31 -0.43 3.42
N PRO A 124 2.51 -0.31 2.85
CA PRO A 124 2.70 -0.47 1.42
C PRO A 124 2.66 -1.94 1.00
N VAL A 125 2.13 -2.16 -0.20
CA VAL A 125 2.27 -3.42 -0.94
C VAL A 125 3.56 -3.34 -1.76
N PHE A 126 4.43 -4.34 -1.63
CA PHE A 126 5.65 -4.42 -2.44
C PHE A 126 5.36 -5.24 -3.70
N TYR A 127 4.92 -4.56 -4.76
CA TYR A 127 4.64 -5.19 -6.06
C TYR A 127 5.87 -5.93 -6.63
N ARG A 128 5.62 -7.11 -7.21
CA ARG A 128 6.64 -7.96 -7.83
C ARG A 128 7.40 -7.20 -8.91
N ASP A 129 8.69 -7.52 -9.03
CA ASP A 129 9.67 -7.00 -10.01
C ASP A 129 10.06 -5.52 -9.86
N VAL A 130 9.14 -4.67 -9.40
CA VAL A 130 9.38 -3.24 -9.22
C VAL A 130 9.78 -2.88 -7.78
N MET A 131 9.21 -3.58 -6.80
CA MET A 131 9.42 -3.29 -5.39
C MET A 131 9.72 -4.52 -4.53
N TYR A 132 9.43 -5.73 -5.03
CA TYR A 132 9.74 -7.00 -4.39
C TYR A 132 10.34 -7.97 -5.40
N LYS A 133 11.39 -8.68 -5.00
CA LYS A 133 11.90 -9.86 -5.71
C LYS A 133 12.20 -10.95 -4.69
N GLU A 134 11.92 -12.19 -5.07
CA GLU A 134 12.35 -13.36 -4.30
C GLU A 134 13.88 -13.45 -4.35
N ALA A 135 14.49 -14.01 -3.29
CA ALA A 135 15.90 -14.40 -3.34
C ALA A 135 16.04 -15.74 -4.07
N GLU A 136 17.29 -16.19 -4.24
CA GLU A 136 17.57 -17.49 -4.85
C GLU A 136 16.89 -18.64 -4.08
N PRO A 137 16.49 -19.73 -4.76
CA PRO A 137 15.88 -20.88 -4.12
C PRO A 137 16.72 -21.39 -2.94
N GLY A 138 16.08 -21.57 -1.78
CA GLY A 138 16.75 -22.01 -0.55
C GLY A 138 17.26 -20.87 0.33
N GLU A 139 17.29 -19.62 -0.14
CA GLU A 139 17.60 -18.49 0.71
C GLU A 139 16.37 -18.02 1.52
N ASP A 140 16.56 -17.79 2.81
CA ASP A 140 15.57 -17.11 3.66
C ASP A 140 15.73 -15.59 3.55
N ALA A 141 15.56 -15.08 2.34
CA ALA A 141 15.71 -13.66 2.02
C ALA A 141 14.72 -13.19 0.96
N ALA A 142 14.56 -11.88 0.88
CA ALA A 142 13.86 -11.20 -0.20
C ALA A 142 14.55 -9.88 -0.52
N HIS A 143 14.35 -9.35 -1.72
CA HIS A 143 14.83 -8.03 -2.11
C HIS A 143 13.67 -7.05 -2.13
N LEU A 144 13.79 -5.96 -1.38
CA LEU A 144 12.79 -4.91 -1.29
C LEU A 144 13.36 -3.59 -1.82
N LYS A 145 12.56 -2.85 -2.59
CA LYS A 145 12.89 -1.47 -2.95
C LYS A 145 12.41 -0.54 -1.85
N LEU A 146 13.36 0.05 -1.11
CA LEU A 146 13.11 0.86 0.07
C LEU A 146 13.70 2.26 -0.09
N PHE A 147 13.11 3.21 0.62
CA PHE A 147 13.61 4.58 0.70
C PHE A 147 14.58 4.70 1.87
N ASP A 148 15.83 5.08 1.60
CA ASP A 148 16.88 5.17 2.62
C ASP A 148 16.91 6.52 3.37
N GLY A 149 15.99 7.42 3.05
CA GLY A 149 15.97 8.81 3.52
C GLY A 149 16.41 9.82 2.47
N ARG A 150 17.01 9.36 1.37
CA ARG A 150 17.46 10.18 0.24
C ARG A 150 16.94 9.65 -1.09
N GLU A 151 17.03 8.35 -1.31
CA GLU A 151 16.69 7.71 -2.57
C GLU A 151 16.11 6.31 -2.40
N TRP A 152 15.56 5.78 -3.50
CA TRP A 152 14.96 4.45 -3.56
C TRP A 152 15.98 3.43 -4.04
N LYS A 153 16.36 2.48 -3.17
CA LYS A 153 17.36 1.43 -3.45
C LYS A 153 16.81 0.04 -3.18
N TRP A 154 17.43 -0.96 -3.79
CA TRP A 154 17.17 -2.36 -3.47
C TRP A 154 17.96 -2.78 -2.23
N PHE A 155 17.28 -3.43 -1.29
CA PHE A 155 17.87 -3.99 -0.07
C PHE A 155 17.49 -5.46 0.04
N GLN A 156 18.47 -6.31 0.32
CA GLN A 156 18.19 -7.68 0.74
C GLN A 156 17.78 -7.68 2.21
N VAL A 157 16.61 -8.26 2.49
CA VAL A 157 16.08 -8.45 3.83
C VAL A 157 16.13 -9.93 4.19
N LYS A 158 16.58 -10.24 5.41
CA LYS A 158 16.55 -11.62 5.92
C LYS A 158 15.17 -11.92 6.48
N LEU A 159 14.63 -13.07 6.12
CA LEU A 159 13.35 -13.58 6.59
C LEU A 159 13.59 -14.60 7.69
N LEU A 160 12.63 -14.77 8.59
CA LEU A 160 12.72 -15.75 9.66
C LEU A 160 12.64 -17.17 9.09
N HIS A 161 13.64 -17.99 9.41
CA HIS A 161 13.77 -19.35 8.86
C HIS A 161 12.53 -20.21 9.10
N THR A 162 12.04 -20.26 10.35
CA THR A 162 10.86 -21.06 10.72
C THR A 162 9.60 -20.64 9.97
N ASP A 163 9.44 -19.34 9.71
CA ASP A 163 8.31 -18.82 8.94
C ASP A 163 8.42 -19.22 7.46
N MET A 164 9.63 -19.18 6.91
CA MET A 164 9.91 -19.60 5.53
C MET A 164 9.73 -21.10 5.34
N GLU A 165 10.18 -21.92 6.28
CA GLU A 165 9.93 -23.37 6.28
C GLU A 165 8.44 -23.69 6.32
N TYR A 166 7.69 -23.00 7.18
CA TYR A 166 6.23 -23.14 7.25
C TYR A 166 5.57 -22.80 5.92
N LEU A 167 5.95 -21.66 5.32
CA LEU A 167 5.42 -21.20 4.05
C LEU A 167 5.72 -22.20 2.92
N ARG A 168 6.96 -22.69 2.84
CA ARG A 168 7.38 -23.73 1.87
C ARG A 168 6.61 -25.03 2.07
N LYS A 169 6.37 -25.47 3.31
CA LYS A 169 5.63 -26.71 3.60
C LYS A 169 4.15 -26.62 3.22
N LYS A 170 3.52 -25.47 3.42
CA LYS A 170 2.07 -25.28 3.25
C LYS A 170 1.67 -24.81 1.85
N TRP A 171 2.50 -24.01 1.20
CA TRP A 171 2.20 -23.37 -0.08
C TRP A 171 3.27 -23.67 -1.15
N SER A 172 3.93 -24.83 -1.07
CA SER A 172 4.83 -25.29 -2.14
C SER A 172 4.12 -25.30 -3.50
N GLY A 173 4.77 -24.76 -4.53
CA GLY A 173 4.22 -24.67 -5.89
C GLY A 173 3.06 -23.68 -6.07
N LYS A 174 2.59 -23.02 -5.00
CA LYS A 174 1.52 -22.01 -5.07
C LYS A 174 2.11 -20.60 -5.22
N LYS A 175 1.55 -19.81 -6.13
CA LYS A 175 1.97 -18.42 -6.37
C LYS A 175 1.29 -17.48 -5.37
N ALA A 176 2.09 -16.83 -4.52
CA ALA A 176 1.60 -15.77 -3.65
C ALA A 176 1.30 -14.48 -4.42
N SER A 177 0.36 -13.69 -3.92
CA SER A 177 0.27 -12.26 -4.26
C SER A 177 1.51 -11.49 -3.79
N ALA A 178 1.66 -10.26 -4.30
CA ALA A 178 2.70 -9.35 -3.84
C ALA A 178 2.59 -9.14 -2.31
N PRO A 179 3.70 -9.21 -1.55
CA PRO A 179 3.60 -9.11 -0.10
C PRO A 179 3.26 -7.71 0.37
N THR A 180 2.45 -7.64 1.42
CA THR A 180 2.14 -6.38 2.12
C THR A 180 3.03 -6.27 3.35
N LEU A 181 3.62 -5.09 3.57
CA LEU A 181 4.35 -4.84 4.80
C LEU A 181 3.39 -4.83 5.99
N GLU A 182 3.80 -5.36 7.13
CA GLU A 182 3.06 -5.21 8.38
C GLU A 182 3.99 -4.84 9.52
N ARG A 183 3.42 -4.18 10.54
CA ARG A 183 4.11 -3.92 11.79
C ARG A 183 3.29 -4.49 12.95
N LYS A 184 3.85 -5.46 13.69
CA LYS A 184 3.24 -6.05 14.89
C LYS A 184 4.29 -6.14 15.99
N HIS A 185 3.94 -5.75 17.23
CA HIS A 185 4.83 -5.83 18.40
C HIS A 185 6.27 -5.33 18.13
N HIS A 186 6.40 -4.16 17.47
CA HIS A 186 7.69 -3.56 17.07
C HIS A 186 8.55 -4.35 16.07
N LYS A 187 8.00 -5.42 15.48
CA LYS A 187 8.58 -6.22 14.41
C LYS A 187 7.90 -5.93 13.08
N TYR A 188 8.60 -6.23 12.00
CA TYR A 188 8.08 -6.10 10.64
C TYR A 188 7.86 -7.46 10.01
N PHE A 189 6.82 -7.59 9.21
CA PHE A 189 6.48 -8.82 8.51
C PHE A 189 6.18 -8.54 7.05
N LEU A 190 6.48 -9.49 6.18
CA LEU A 190 5.91 -9.56 4.84
C LEU A 190 4.72 -10.51 4.89
N ARG A 191 3.50 -9.99 4.72
CA ARG A 191 2.30 -10.82 4.58
C ARG A 191 2.15 -11.27 3.14
N PHE A 192 2.21 -12.56 2.93
CA PHE A 192 1.88 -13.23 1.67
C PHE A 192 0.43 -13.72 1.70
N SER A 193 -0.28 -13.58 0.59
CA SER A 193 -1.64 -14.07 0.41
C SER A 193 -1.71 -15.04 -0.76
N TYR A 194 -2.53 -16.08 -0.63
CA TYR A 194 -2.67 -17.18 -1.57
C TYR A 194 -4.15 -17.41 -1.84
N THR A 195 -4.52 -17.52 -3.12
CA THR A 195 -5.84 -17.98 -3.53
C THR A 195 -5.82 -19.49 -3.64
N GLU A 196 -6.77 -20.16 -3.00
CA GLU A 196 -6.88 -21.62 -3.01
C GLU A 196 -8.27 -22.02 -3.49
N GLU A 197 -8.32 -23.05 -4.32
CA GLU A 197 -9.57 -23.70 -4.72
C GLU A 197 -9.83 -24.86 -3.78
N VAL A 198 -11.03 -24.87 -3.18
CA VAL A 198 -11.55 -25.92 -2.28
C VAL A 198 -12.76 -26.57 -2.93
#